data_AF-A0A3D1R4F7-F1
#
_entry.id   AF-A0A3D1R4F7-F1
#
_cell.length_a   1.000
_cell.length_b   1.000
_cell.length_c   1.000
_cell.angle_alpha   90.00
_cell.angle_beta   90.00
_cell.angle_gamma   90.00
#
_symmetry.space_group_name_H-M   'P 1'
#
loop_
_entity.id
_entity.type
_entity.pdbx_description
1 polymer ?
#
loop_
_entity_poly.entity_id
_entity_poly.type
_entity_poly.pdbx_seq_one_letter_code
_entity_poly.pdbx_strand_id
1 'polypeptide(L)'
;GPNGAGKSSLLRALAMLDRPVAGELRHFGEPTPRRVPLDLRRRVVLAFQETLLLDRSVVANVSLPLKLRGAKKREALRAATFALELFGAA
;
A
#
# COMPACT_ATOMS: atom_id res chain seq x y z
N GLY A 1 17.09 6.81 13.36
CA GLY A 1 17.86 7.74 12.49
C GLY A 1 17.35 9.17 12.62
N PRO A 2 18.23 10.17 12.50
CA PRO A 2 17.86 11.58 12.51
C PRO A 2 17.02 11.97 11.28
N ASN A 3 16.47 13.19 11.29
CA ASN A 3 15.84 13.77 10.09
C ASN A 3 16.88 13.90 8.97
N GLY A 4 16.47 13.65 7.72
CA GLY A 4 17.38 13.67 6.57
C GLY A 4 18.23 12.40 6.38
N ALA A 5 18.15 11.40 7.28
CA ALA A 5 18.92 10.16 7.15
C ALA A 5 18.46 9.21 6.02
N GLY A 6 17.53 9.64 5.15
CA GLY A 6 17.07 8.83 4.00
C GLY A 6 16.01 7.77 4.32
N LYS A 7 15.43 7.73 5.52
CA LYS A 7 14.39 6.73 5.88
C LYS A 7 13.21 6.73 4.92
N SER A 8 12.68 7.91 4.59
CA SER A 8 11.53 8.04 3.70
C SER A 8 11.88 7.57 2.29
N SER A 9 13.08 7.91 1.80
CA SER A 9 13.60 7.44 0.52
C SER A 9 13.73 5.91 0.50
N LEU A 10 14.25 5.31 1.58
CA LEU A 10 14.36 3.86 1.71
C LEU A 10 12.98 3.18 1.69
N LEU A 11 12.01 3.68 2.48
CA LEU A 11 10.66 3.13 2.51
C LEU A 11 9.95 3.26 1.16
N ARG A 12 10.14 4.36 0.43
CA ARG A 12 9.59 4.55 -0.92
C ARG A 12 10.24 3.63 -1.95
N ALA A 13 11.54 3.37 -1.82
CA ALA A 13 12.25 2.41 -2.65
C ALA A 13 11.74 0.97 -2.40
N LEU A 14 11.60 0.57 -1.14
CA LEU A 14 10.99 -0.71 -0.75
C LEU A 14 9.52 -0.82 -1.15
N ALA A 15 8.79 0.29 -1.23
CA ALA A 15 7.43 0.31 -1.76
C ALA A 15 7.37 0.31 -3.30
N MET A 16 8.51 0.24 -3.99
CA MET A 16 8.62 0.29 -5.45
C MET A 16 8.00 1.56 -6.06
N LEU A 17 8.09 2.66 -5.32
CA LEU A 17 7.67 4.00 -5.74
C LEU A 17 8.84 4.79 -6.31
N ASP A 18 10.03 4.62 -5.73
CA ASP A 18 11.27 5.22 -6.20
C ASP A 18 12.26 4.12 -6.60
N ARG A 19 13.05 4.35 -7.65
CA ARG A 19 14.10 3.40 -8.06
C ARG A 19 15.42 3.79 -7.37
N PRO A 20 16.16 2.84 -6.76
CA PRO A 20 17.47 3.14 -6.22
C PRO A 20 18.44 3.53 -7.35
N VAL A 21 19.33 4.48 -7.08
CA VAL A 21 20.38 4.91 -8.02
C VAL A 21 21.42 3.80 -8.21
N ALA A 22 21.73 3.07 -7.14
CA ALA A 22 22.66 1.94 -7.13
C ALA A 22 22.20 0.87 -6.13
N GLY A 23 22.73 -0.35 -6.28
CA GLY A 23 22.34 -1.51 -5.48
C GLY A 23 21.09 -2.21 -6.01
N GLU A 24 20.62 -3.17 -5.25
CA GLU A 24 19.52 -4.06 -5.64
C GLU A 24 18.51 -4.20 -4.49
N LEU A 25 17.24 -4.33 -4.86
CA LEU A 25 16.17 -4.63 -3.93
C LEU A 25 15.71 -6.07 -4.14
N ARG A 26 15.44 -6.77 -3.05
CA ARG A 26 14.81 -8.08 -3.07
C ARG A 26 13.47 -8.04 -2.35
N HIS A 27 12.42 -8.54 -3.00
CA HIS A 27 11.11 -8.69 -2.40
C HIS A 27 10.81 -10.18 -2.24
N PHE A 28 10.60 -10.62 -1.00
CA PHE A 28 10.29 -12.03 -0.70
C PHE A 28 11.37 -13.00 -1.19
N GLY A 29 12.65 -12.64 -1.02
CA GLY A 29 13.80 -13.43 -1.43
C GLY A 29 14.24 -13.20 -2.88
N GLU A 30 13.34 -12.72 -3.74
CA GLU A 30 13.59 -12.58 -5.18
C GLU A 30 14.04 -11.16 -5.58
N PRO A 31 14.94 -11.03 -6.57
CA PRO A 31 15.30 -9.73 -7.15
C PRO A 31 14.08 -8.96 -7.64
N THR A 32 14.02 -7.66 -7.36
CA THR A 32 12.91 -6.81 -7.80
C THR A 32 13.00 -6.58 -9.31
N PRO A 33 11.98 -6.97 -10.09
CA PRO A 33 12.02 -6.78 -11.53
C PRO A 33 11.94 -5.30 -11.89
N ARG A 34 12.63 -4.91 -12.98
CA ARG A 34 12.61 -3.52 -13.47
C ARG A 34 11.20 -3.03 -13.79
N ARG A 35 10.36 -3.91 -14.35
CA ARG A 35 8.92 -3.68 -14.52
C ARG A 35 8.20 -4.48 -13.45
N VAL A 36 7.73 -3.77 -12.42
CA VAL A 36 7.08 -4.41 -11.27
C VAL A 36 5.69 -4.92 -11.67
N PRO A 37 5.43 -6.24 -11.57
CA PRO A 37 4.14 -6.81 -11.89
C PRO A 37 3.10 -6.46 -10.82
N LEU A 38 1.82 -6.47 -11.20
CA LEU A 38 0.73 -5.98 -10.34
C LEU A 38 0.52 -6.85 -9.10
N ASP A 39 0.74 -8.16 -9.20
CA ASP A 39 0.70 -9.10 -8.09
C ASP A 39 1.75 -8.76 -7.02
N LEU A 40 3.00 -8.46 -7.42
CA LEU A 40 4.03 -8.03 -6.49
C LEU A 40 3.70 -6.67 -5.87
N ARG A 41 3.25 -5.69 -6.66
CA ARG A 41 2.80 -4.38 -6.14
C ARG A 41 1.69 -4.53 -5.10
N ARG A 42 0.77 -5.48 -5.28
CA ARG A 42 -0.37 -5.71 -4.39
C ARG A 42 0.01 -6.34 -3.04
N ARG A 43 1.22 -6.87 -2.90
CA ARG A 43 1.76 -7.49 -1.68
C ARG A 43 2.48 -6.50 -0.76
N VAL A 44 2.79 -5.30 -1.24
CA VAL A 44 3.50 -4.26 -0.47
C VAL A 44 2.58 -3.06 -0.29
N VAL A 45 2.51 -2.54 0.93
CA VAL A 45 1.72 -1.37 1.29
C VAL A 45 2.60 -0.39 2.05
N LEU A 46 2.54 0.88 1.68
CA LEU A 46 3.18 1.98 2.39
C LEU A 46 2.11 2.88 2.98
N ALA A 47 2.14 3.08 4.30
CA ALA A 47 1.37 4.12 4.97
C ALA A 47 2.17 5.42 4.91
N PHE A 48 1.57 6.46 4.34
CA PHE A 48 2.18 7.79 4.24
C PHE A 48 1.91 8.60 5.52
N GLN A 49 2.80 9.55 5.82
CA GLN A 49 2.61 10.48 6.95
C GLN A 49 1.37 11.35 6.75
N GLU A 50 1.19 11.87 5.52
CA GLU A 50 -0.03 12.54 5.10
C GLU A 50 -0.96 11.51 4.47
N THR A 51 -2.20 11.45 4.96
CA THR A 51 -3.17 10.48 4.45
C THR A 51 -3.67 10.92 3.08
N LEU A 52 -3.67 9.98 2.13
CA LEU A 52 -4.25 10.19 0.81
C LEU A 52 -5.63 9.53 0.79
N LEU A 53 -6.66 10.34 1.01
CA LEU A 53 -8.05 9.93 0.95
C LEU A 53 -8.75 10.60 -0.22
N LEU A 54 -9.68 9.87 -0.85
CA LEU A 54 -10.62 10.45 -1.80
C LEU A 54 -11.75 11.14 -1.04
N ASP A 55 -12.36 12.15 -1.65
CA ASP A 55 -13.58 12.81 -1.16
C ASP A 55 -14.80 11.86 -1.22
N ARG A 56 -14.82 10.92 -0.28
CA ARG A 56 -15.76 9.82 -0.12
C ARG A 56 -15.80 9.40 1.34
N SER A 57 -16.82 8.63 1.74
CA SER A 57 -16.89 8.08 3.09
C SER A 57 -15.68 7.21 3.46
N VAL A 58 -15.42 7.07 4.76
CA VAL A 58 -14.33 6.23 5.30
C VAL A 58 -14.43 4.80 4.75
N VAL A 59 -15.60 4.16 4.85
CA VAL A 59 -15.83 2.81 4.30
C VAL A 59 -15.64 2.74 2.78
N ALA A 60 -15.95 3.81 2.05
CA ALA A 60 -15.71 3.86 0.60
C ALA A 60 -14.22 3.91 0.27
N ASN A 61 -13.43 4.67 1.03
CA ASN A 61 -11.97 4.70 0.92
C ASN A 61 -11.34 3.34 1.28
N VAL A 62 -11.75 2.74 2.40
CA VAL A 62 -11.21 1.43 2.85
C VAL A 62 -11.59 0.28 1.92
N SER A 63 -12.79 0.29 1.33
CA SER A 63 -13.24 -0.76 0.40
C SER A 63 -12.68 -0.61 -1.03
N LEU A 64 -12.13 0.56 -1.39
CA LEU A 64 -11.68 0.85 -2.75
C LEU A 64 -10.56 -0.10 -3.24
N PRO A 65 -9.49 -0.37 -2.48
CA PRO A 65 -8.41 -1.25 -2.95
C PRO A 65 -8.89 -2.66 -3.28
N LEU A 66 -9.90 -3.18 -2.57
CA LEU A 66 -10.49 -4.49 -2.84
C LEU A 66 -11.30 -4.48 -4.14
N LYS A 67 -12.08 -3.42 -4.40
CA LYS A 67 -12.81 -3.25 -5.67
C LYS A 67 -11.86 -3.17 -6.86
N LEU A 68 -10.75 -2.42 -6.73
CA LEU A 68 -9.71 -2.35 -7.76
C LEU A 68 -8.98 -3.68 -8.00
N ARG A 69 -9.06 -4.61 -7.04
CA ARG A 69 -8.55 -5.99 -7.17
C ARG A 69 -9.61 -6.95 -7.74
N GLY A 70 -10.81 -6.47 -8.07
CA GLY A 70 -11.88 -7.26 -8.66
C GLY A 70 -12.86 -7.87 -7.64
N ALA A 71 -12.74 -7.56 -6.35
CA ALA A 71 -13.68 -8.05 -5.35
C ALA A 71 -15.09 -7.50 -5.62
N LYS A 72 -16.12 -8.35 -5.43
CA LYS A 72 -17.52 -7.93 -5.59
C LYS A 72 -17.85 -6.85 -4.57
N LYS A 73 -18.70 -5.87 -4.94
CA LYS A 73 -19.07 -4.73 -4.08
C LYS A 73 -19.45 -5.16 -2.65
N ARG A 74 -20.27 -6.19 -2.50
CA ARG A 74 -20.72 -6.69 -1.20
C ARG A 74 -19.57 -7.27 -0.37
N GLU A 75 -18.65 -7.99 -1.00
CA GLU A 75 -17.49 -8.57 -0.34
C GLU A 75 -16.50 -7.49 0.12
N ALA A 76 -16.19 -6.54 -0.76
CA ALA A 76 -15.32 -5.42 -0.43
C ALA A 76 -15.86 -4.57 0.72
N LEU A 77 -17.18 -4.34 0.75
CA LEU A 77 -17.82 -3.62 1.86
C LEU A 77 -17.74 -4.40 3.17
N ARG A 78 -18.07 -5.70 3.17
CA ARG A 78 -17.97 -6.53 4.39
C ARG A 78 -16.55 -6.52 4.97
N ALA A 79 -15.54 -6.71 4.12
CA ALA A 79 -14.15 -6.72 4.56
C ALA A 79 -13.71 -5.35 5.10
N ALA A 80 -14.16 -4.25 4.46
CA ALA A 80 -13.88 -2.90 4.94
C ALA A 80 -14.55 -2.60 6.29
N THR A 81 -15.82 -2.96 6.46
CA THR A 81 -16.53 -2.80 7.73
C THR A 81 -15.86 -3.59 8.85
N PHE A 82 -15.52 -4.86 8.60
CA PHE A 82 -14.80 -5.68 9.57
C PHE A 82 -13.45 -5.06 9.98
N ALA A 83 -12.69 -4.53 9.01
CA ALA A 83 -11.44 -3.85 9.31
C ALA A 83 -11.66 -2.59 10.15
N LEU A 84 -12.71 -1.80 9.85
CA LEU A 84 -13.03 -0.59 10.62
C LEU A 84 -13.45 -0.91 12.06
N GLU A 85 -14.24 -1.96 12.26
CA GLU A 85 -14.60 -2.45 13.60
C GLU A 85 -13.37 -2.82 14.43
N LEU A 86 -12.40 -3.51 13.82
CA LEU A 86 -11.15 -3.90 14.48
C LEU A 86 -10.35 -2.68 14.99
N PHE A 87 -10.46 -1.54 14.32
CA PHE A 87 -9.77 -0.31 14.70
C PHE A 87 -10.65 0.71 15.44
N GLY A 88 -11.89 0.35 15.80
CA GLY A 88 -12.81 1.24 16.51
C GLY A 88 -13.30 2.43 15.68
N ALA A 89 -13.37 2.27 14.36
CA ALA A 89 -13.71 3.31 13.39
C ALA A 89 -14.94 2.95 12.53
N ALA A 90 -15.82 2.09 13.06
CA ALA A 90 -17.06 1.63 12.42
C ALA A 90 -18.16 2.69 12.43
#